data_AF-A0A4U9ZMS3-F1
#
_entry.id   AF-A0A4U9ZMS3-F1
#
_cell.length_a   1.000
_cell.length_b   1.000
_cell.length_c   1.000
_cell.angle_alpha   90.00
_cell.angle_beta   90.00
_cell.angle_gamma   90.00
#
_symmetry.space_group_name_H-M   'P 1'
#
loop_
_entity.id
_entity.type
_entity.pdbx_description
1 polymer ?
#
loop_
_entity_poly.entity_id
_entity_poly.type
_entity_poly.pdbx_seq_one_letter_code
_entity_poly.pdbx_strand_id
1 'polypeptide(L)'
;MMLQSLKKVSNATNLKILAIFLMFLAHIYEMFGAFGAFFLAGISICAWDLMVEGVKEKKVRPFWKGLGLFLLPILLALPVLFLSSYLTSENVPPLMVQIISFFIMAIPNILVVEGGYIMVYLGLLFYIFRRHRIAQMVILARVSLFVYLTDPMSVQWMMVFAIIPMYFYNGEKGRGMKLFFYIFYPVHIYLLYILASLLG
;
A
#
# COMPACT_ATOMS: atom_id res chain seq x y z
N MET A 1 -7.78 35.34 26.52
CA MET A 1 -6.44 35.65 25.98
C MET A 1 -5.99 34.66 24.89
N MET A 2 -6.04 33.34 25.11
CA MET A 2 -5.69 32.31 24.09
C MET A 2 -6.51 32.37 22.78
N LEU A 3 -7.81 32.64 22.84
CA LEU A 3 -8.66 32.66 21.63
C LEU A 3 -8.29 33.81 20.67
N GLN A 4 -7.86 34.95 21.21
CA GLN A 4 -7.41 36.10 20.43
C GLN A 4 -6.00 35.89 19.84
N SER A 5 -5.12 35.16 20.53
CA SER A 5 -3.82 34.78 19.95
C SER A 5 -3.97 33.74 18.84
N LEU A 6 -4.88 32.77 18.99
CA LEU A 6 -5.21 31.80 17.94
C LEU A 6 -5.82 32.47 16.69
N LYS A 7 -6.73 33.43 16.84
CA LYS A 7 -7.25 34.22 15.70
C LYS A 7 -6.17 35.05 14.99
N LYS A 8 -5.20 35.58 15.74
CA LYS A 8 -4.08 36.37 15.20
C LYS A 8 -3.09 35.49 14.41
N VAL A 9 -2.91 34.24 14.80
CA VAL A 9 -2.10 33.24 14.08
C VAL A 9 -2.87 32.63 12.91
N SER A 10 -4.20 32.51 12.99
CA SER A 10 -5.08 31.94 11.96
C SER A 10 -5.47 32.94 10.86
N ASN A 11 -4.48 33.58 10.25
CA ASN A 11 -4.68 34.37 9.02
C ASN A 11 -4.74 33.44 7.79
N ALA A 12 -5.40 33.86 6.70
CA ALA A 12 -5.57 33.09 5.46
C ALA A 12 -4.24 32.52 4.92
N THR A 13 -3.14 33.29 5.01
CA THR A 13 -1.80 32.81 4.62
C THR A 13 -1.31 31.68 5.51
N ASN A 14 -1.50 31.78 6.83
CA ASN A 14 -1.06 30.76 7.78
C ASN A 14 -1.94 29.50 7.71
N LEU A 15 -3.25 29.65 7.43
CA LEU A 15 -4.14 28.52 7.10
C LEU A 15 -3.70 27.80 5.83
N LYS A 16 -3.33 28.53 4.77
CA LYS A 16 -2.81 27.93 3.53
C LYS A 16 -1.50 27.18 3.78
N ILE A 17 -0.57 27.76 4.53
CA ILE A 17 0.69 27.11 4.90
C ILE A 17 0.43 25.85 5.74
N LEU A 18 -0.49 25.92 6.71
CA LEU A 18 -0.89 24.78 7.51
C LEU A 18 -1.52 23.68 6.65
N ALA A 19 -2.39 24.03 5.70
CA ALA A 19 -3.00 23.08 4.78
C ALA A 19 -1.95 22.37 3.90
N ILE A 20 -0.98 23.12 3.37
CA ILE A 20 0.15 22.55 2.60
C ILE A 20 0.97 21.59 3.48
N PHE A 21 1.24 21.97 4.73
CA PHE A 21 1.98 21.11 5.65
C PHE A 21 1.21 19.83 6.01
N LEU A 22 -0.09 19.93 6.27
CA LEU A 22 -0.95 18.77 6.54
C LEU A 22 -1.06 17.86 5.32
N MET A 23 -1.14 18.40 4.11
CA MET A 23 -1.10 17.63 2.87
C MET A 23 0.23 16.90 2.69
N PHE A 24 1.36 17.56 2.96
CA PHE A 24 2.68 16.92 2.90
C PHE A 24 2.77 15.74 3.88
N LEU A 25 2.25 15.91 5.10
CA LEU A 25 2.16 14.82 6.09
C LEU A 25 1.23 13.69 5.62
N ALA A 26 0.07 14.02 5.02
CA ALA A 26 -0.83 13.01 4.45
C ALA A 26 -0.16 12.23 3.30
N HIS A 27 0.69 12.88 2.51
CA HIS A 27 1.44 12.20 1.45
C HIS A 27 2.51 11.25 2.00
N ILE A 28 3.25 11.68 3.03
CA ILE A 28 4.17 10.78 3.75
C ILE A 28 3.40 9.56 4.27
N TYR A 29 2.20 9.78 4.81
CA TYR A 29 1.32 8.73 5.31
C TYR A 29 0.88 7.73 4.21
N GLU A 30 0.46 8.19 3.03
CA GLU A 30 0.17 7.30 1.89
C GLU A 30 1.40 6.51 1.42
N MET A 31 2.56 7.17 1.40
CA MET A 31 3.82 6.54 1.01
C MET A 31 4.17 5.35 1.92
N PHE A 32 3.89 5.45 3.23
CA PHE A 32 4.02 4.31 4.15
C PHE A 32 3.10 3.15 3.80
N GLY A 33 1.87 3.42 3.34
CA GLY A 33 0.94 2.41 2.85
C GLY A 33 1.46 1.66 1.62
N ALA A 34 1.98 2.38 0.63
CA ALA A 34 2.55 1.80 -0.60
C ALA A 34 3.80 0.96 -0.30
N PHE A 35 4.74 1.51 0.49
CA PHE A 35 5.93 0.78 0.90
C PHE A 35 5.60 -0.43 1.78
N GLY A 36 4.56 -0.33 2.61
CA GLY A 36 4.03 -1.45 3.37
C GLY A 36 3.58 -2.59 2.46
N ALA A 37 2.87 -2.30 1.36
CA ALA A 37 2.46 -3.33 0.39
C ALA A 37 3.67 -4.04 -0.22
N PHE A 38 4.69 -3.30 -0.65
CA PHE A 38 5.93 -3.89 -1.19
C PHE A 38 6.69 -4.71 -0.15
N PHE A 39 6.76 -4.22 1.09
CA PHE A 39 7.41 -4.92 2.19
C PHE A 39 6.72 -6.25 2.50
N LEU A 40 5.39 -6.26 2.62
CA LEU A 40 4.61 -7.48 2.86
C LEU A 40 4.68 -8.45 1.66
N ALA A 41 4.70 -7.94 0.43
CA ALA A 41 4.93 -8.76 -0.75
C ALA A 41 6.33 -9.41 -0.70
N GLY A 42 7.36 -8.66 -0.30
CA GLY A 42 8.70 -9.19 -0.07
C GLY A 42 8.75 -10.28 0.99
N ILE A 43 8.09 -10.08 2.14
CA ILE A 43 7.93 -11.11 3.19
C ILE A 43 7.27 -12.36 2.62
N SER A 44 6.19 -12.19 1.85
CA SER A 44 5.44 -13.29 1.23
C SER A 44 6.29 -14.06 0.22
N ILE A 45 7.14 -13.36 -0.54
CA ILE A 45 8.09 -13.96 -1.48
C ILE A 45 9.16 -14.76 -0.73
N CYS A 46 9.77 -14.20 0.32
CA CYS A 46 10.74 -14.91 1.15
C CYS A 46 10.12 -16.16 1.80
N ALA A 47 8.87 -16.05 2.27
CA ALA A 47 8.12 -17.16 2.83
C ALA A 47 7.92 -18.27 1.80
N TRP A 48 7.53 -17.90 0.58
CA TRP A 48 7.38 -18.84 -0.53
C TRP A 48 8.70 -19.54 -0.88
N ASP A 49 9.80 -18.81 -0.97
CA ASP A 49 11.12 -19.39 -1.28
C ASP A 49 11.54 -20.42 -0.22
N LEU A 50 11.37 -20.11 1.08
CA LEU A 50 11.64 -21.03 2.18
C LEU A 50 10.75 -22.28 2.15
N MET A 51 9.47 -22.12 1.80
CA MET A 51 8.54 -23.23 1.64
C MET A 51 8.96 -24.13 0.48
N VAL A 52 9.30 -23.55 -0.67
CA VAL A 52 9.76 -24.29 -1.85
C VAL A 52 11.08 -25.01 -1.58
N GLU A 53 12.02 -24.37 -0.90
CA GLU A 53 13.28 -24.98 -0.45
C GLU A 53 13.01 -26.16 0.48
N GLY A 54 12.15 -25.99 1.49
CA GLY A 54 11.81 -27.07 2.42
C GLY A 54 11.16 -28.28 1.75
N VAL A 55 10.30 -28.05 0.74
CA VAL A 55 9.71 -29.14 -0.05
C VAL A 55 10.76 -29.83 -0.92
N LYS A 56 11.61 -29.08 -1.62
CA LYS A 56 12.65 -29.64 -2.50
C LYS A 56 13.70 -30.44 -1.75
N GLU A 57 14.14 -29.93 -0.61
CA GLU A 57 15.18 -30.58 0.21
C GLU A 57 14.60 -31.60 1.20
N LYS A 58 13.28 -31.80 1.22
CA LYS A 58 12.55 -32.63 2.21
C LYS A 58 12.88 -32.26 3.67
N LYS A 59 13.25 -31.00 3.92
CA LYS A 59 13.59 -30.49 5.25
C LYS A 59 12.37 -29.81 5.87
N VAL A 60 11.91 -30.34 7.01
CA VAL A 60 10.73 -29.79 7.71
C VAL A 60 10.97 -28.41 8.32
N ARG A 61 12.18 -28.13 8.83
CA ARG A 61 12.51 -26.86 9.50
C ARG A 61 12.32 -25.62 8.61
N PRO A 62 12.90 -25.53 7.39
CA PRO A 62 12.71 -24.38 6.51
C PRO A 62 11.26 -24.24 6.05
N PHE A 63 10.54 -25.35 5.84
CA PHE A 63 9.11 -25.32 5.49
C PHE A 63 8.28 -24.63 6.58
N TRP A 64 8.44 -25.04 7.85
CA TRP A 64 7.71 -24.42 8.97
C TRP A 64 8.10 -22.96 9.21
N LYS A 65 9.38 -22.60 8.98
CA LYS A 65 9.81 -21.19 9.01
C LYS A 65 9.13 -20.38 7.91
N GLY A 66 9.07 -20.92 6.69
CA GLY A 66 8.38 -20.29 5.57
C GLY A 66 6.89 -20.12 5.84
N LEU A 67 6.22 -21.16 6.35
CA LEU A 67 4.81 -21.09 6.73
C LEU A 67 4.55 -20.04 7.82
N GLY A 68 5.40 -19.99 8.86
CA GLY A 68 5.31 -18.95 9.90
C GLY A 68 5.48 -17.54 9.33
N LEU A 69 6.42 -17.35 8.41
CA LEU A 69 6.66 -16.08 7.75
C LEU A 69 5.51 -15.69 6.79
N PHE A 70 4.86 -16.67 6.16
CA PHE A 70 3.69 -16.44 5.31
C PHE A 70 2.47 -15.98 6.12
N LEU A 71 2.31 -16.49 7.34
CA LEU A 71 1.23 -16.10 8.25
C LEU A 71 1.48 -14.76 8.94
N LEU A 72 2.72 -14.29 8.99
CA LEU A 72 3.11 -13.06 9.70
C LEU A 72 2.33 -11.81 9.25
N PRO A 73 2.14 -11.51 7.94
CA PRO A 73 1.32 -10.39 7.48
C PRO A 73 -0.15 -10.45 7.95
N ILE A 74 -0.69 -11.66 8.12
CA ILE A 74 -2.07 -11.90 8.60
C ILE A 74 -2.12 -11.70 10.12
N LEU A 75 -1.12 -12.20 10.85
CA LEU A 75 -1.02 -12.01 12.30
C LEU A 75 -0.88 -10.53 12.67
N LEU A 76 -0.13 -9.76 11.87
CA LEU A 76 0.00 -8.30 12.05
C LEU A 76 -1.32 -7.55 11.83
N ALA A 77 -2.31 -8.15 11.17
CA ALA A 77 -3.63 -7.56 11.01
C ALA A 77 -4.54 -7.76 12.24
N LEU A 78 -4.27 -8.74 13.11
CA LEU A 78 -5.11 -9.01 14.29
C LEU A 78 -5.15 -7.85 15.29
N PRO A 79 -4.02 -7.20 15.66
CA PRO A 79 -4.06 -6.01 16.51
C PRO A 79 -4.87 -4.88 15.89
N VAL A 80 -4.81 -4.73 14.56
CA VAL A 80 -5.57 -3.70 13.84
C VAL A 80 -7.06 -3.96 13.91
N LEU A 81 -7.50 -5.20 13.66
CA LEU A 81 -8.91 -5.57 13.78
C LEU A 81 -9.43 -5.32 15.21
N PHE A 82 -8.67 -5.74 16.23
CA PHE A 82 -9.05 -5.54 17.62
C PHE A 82 -9.13 -4.04 17.98
N LEU A 83 -8.10 -3.26 17.65
CA LEU A 83 -8.07 -1.82 17.91
C LEU A 83 -9.15 -1.08 17.13
N SER A 84 -9.43 -1.46 15.88
CA SER A 84 -10.50 -0.84 15.07
C SER A 84 -11.87 -1.02 15.70
N SER A 85 -12.16 -2.20 16.26
CA SER A 85 -13.42 -2.46 16.97
C SER A 85 -13.54 -1.64 18.27
N TYR A 86 -12.42 -1.39 18.94
CA TYR A 86 -12.38 -0.51 20.11
C TYR A 86 -12.64 0.95 19.73
N LEU A 87 -12.08 1.42 18.60
CA LEU A 87 -12.28 2.78 18.08
C LEU A 87 -13.72 3.09 17.67
N THR A 88 -14.50 2.09 17.27
CA THR A 88 -15.92 2.25 16.94
C THR A 88 -16.84 2.34 18.17
N SER A 89 -16.32 2.18 19.38
CA SER A 89 -17.12 2.37 20.60
C SER A 89 -17.35 3.86 20.86
N GLU A 90 -18.58 4.25 21.22
CA GLU A 90 -18.99 5.66 21.36
C GLU A 90 -18.23 6.46 22.44
N ASN A 91 -17.40 5.80 23.26
CA ASN A 91 -16.78 6.40 24.45
C ASN A 91 -15.27 6.70 24.31
N VAL A 92 -14.69 6.65 23.10
CA VAL A 92 -13.25 6.89 22.94
C VAL A 92 -12.95 8.38 22.72
N PRO A 93 -12.07 9.01 23.53
CA PRO A 93 -11.65 10.39 23.31
C PRO A 93 -11.00 10.59 21.93
N PRO A 94 -11.26 11.71 21.22
CA PRO A 94 -10.69 11.97 19.88
C PRO A 94 -9.16 11.88 19.82
N LEU A 95 -8.47 12.28 20.89
CA LEU A 95 -7.02 12.19 21.00
C LEU A 95 -6.52 10.73 21.05
N MET A 96 -7.24 9.84 21.73
CA MET A 96 -6.93 8.41 21.75
C MET A 96 -7.14 7.78 20.36
N VAL A 97 -8.19 8.18 19.66
CA VAL A 97 -8.43 7.72 18.27
C VAL A 97 -7.23 8.06 17.38
N GLN A 98 -6.76 9.31 17.42
CA GLN A 98 -5.61 9.74 16.61
C GLN A 98 -4.33 8.97 16.95
N ILE A 99 -4.04 8.77 18.24
CA ILE A 99 -2.85 8.03 18.67
C ILE A 99 -2.92 6.58 18.20
N ILE A 100 -4.05 5.91 18.39
CA ILE A 100 -4.24 4.50 17.99
C ILE A 100 -4.16 4.38 16.46
N SER A 101 -4.82 5.26 15.71
CA SER A 101 -4.76 5.27 14.24
C SER A 101 -3.33 5.46 13.72
N PHE A 102 -2.54 6.32 14.36
CA PHE A 102 -1.12 6.51 14.02
C PHE A 102 -0.31 5.21 14.21
N PHE A 103 -0.49 4.52 15.33
CA PHE A 103 0.21 3.25 15.58
C PHE A 103 -0.24 2.11 14.67
N ILE A 104 -1.54 2.01 14.38
CA ILE A 104 -2.09 1.01 13.44
C ILE A 104 -1.44 1.15 12.08
N MET A 105 -1.25 2.38 11.60
CA MET A 105 -0.75 2.61 10.26
C MET A 105 0.77 2.52 10.16
N ALA A 106 1.49 2.77 11.27
CA ALA A 106 2.94 2.55 11.34
C ALA A 106 3.34 1.08 11.19
N ILE A 107 2.42 0.14 11.50
CA ILE A 107 2.65 -1.30 11.35
C ILE A 107 2.10 -1.76 10.00
N PRO A 108 2.95 -2.09 9.01
CA PRO A 108 2.48 -2.59 7.73
C PRO A 108 1.78 -3.93 7.94
N ASN A 109 0.50 -3.98 7.63
CA ASN A 109 -0.34 -5.16 7.76
C ASN A 109 -1.24 -5.29 6.53
N ILE A 110 -1.74 -6.50 6.28
CA ILE A 110 -2.38 -6.82 5.01
C ILE A 110 -3.71 -6.08 4.75
N LEU A 111 -4.30 -5.46 5.78
CA LEU A 111 -5.56 -4.72 5.69
C LEU A 111 -5.38 -3.23 5.40
N VAL A 112 -4.30 -2.63 5.91
CA VAL A 112 -4.09 -1.16 5.88
C VAL A 112 -3.15 -0.74 4.75
N VAL A 113 -2.42 -1.67 4.13
CA VAL A 113 -1.55 -1.36 2.99
C VAL A 113 -2.33 -0.84 1.78
N GLU A 114 -1.68 0.00 0.99
CA GLU A 114 -2.28 0.57 -0.21
C GLU A 114 -2.62 -0.54 -1.22
N GLY A 115 -3.87 -0.55 -1.70
CA GLY A 115 -4.37 -1.62 -2.55
C GLY A 115 -4.77 -2.91 -1.81
N GLY A 116 -4.60 -2.95 -0.49
CA GLY A 116 -5.00 -4.05 0.38
C GLY A 116 -4.28 -5.38 0.10
N TYR A 117 -4.86 -6.46 0.63
CA TYR A 117 -4.31 -7.81 0.50
C TYR A 117 -4.18 -8.29 -0.95
N ILE A 118 -5.04 -7.80 -1.84
CA ILE A 118 -5.04 -8.17 -3.26
C ILE A 118 -3.70 -7.79 -3.90
N MET A 119 -3.17 -6.59 -3.63
CA MET A 119 -1.90 -6.16 -4.20
C MET A 119 -0.70 -6.95 -3.67
N VAL A 120 -0.71 -7.28 -2.38
CA VAL A 120 0.34 -8.10 -1.75
C VAL A 120 0.42 -9.48 -2.41
N TYR A 121 -0.73 -10.15 -2.57
CA TYR A 121 -0.78 -11.46 -3.20
C TYR A 121 -0.58 -11.42 -4.71
N LEU A 122 -1.01 -10.35 -5.40
CA LEU A 122 -0.69 -10.15 -6.81
C LEU A 122 0.82 -10.08 -7.02
N GLY A 123 1.53 -9.33 -6.16
CA GLY A 123 3.00 -9.26 -6.18
C GLY A 123 3.65 -10.64 -6.00
N LEU A 124 3.14 -11.45 -5.05
CA LEU A 124 3.59 -12.83 -4.86
C LEU A 124 3.31 -13.70 -6.09
N LEU A 125 2.12 -13.63 -6.68
CA LEU A 125 1.77 -14.39 -7.88
C LEU A 125 2.67 -14.01 -9.06
N PHE A 126 2.94 -12.71 -9.25
CA PHE A 126 3.89 -12.25 -10.26
C PHE A 126 5.29 -12.80 -10.04
N TYR A 127 5.74 -12.91 -8.79
CA TYR A 127 7.00 -13.55 -8.46
C TYR A 127 7.01 -15.05 -8.80
N ILE A 128 5.98 -15.79 -8.40
CA ILE A 128 5.85 -17.23 -8.68
C ILE A 128 5.88 -17.50 -10.19
N PHE A 129 5.12 -16.72 -10.96
CA PHE A 129 5.01 -16.83 -12.40
C PHE A 129 6.00 -15.95 -13.17
N ARG A 130 7.10 -15.49 -12.55
CA ARG A 130 8.08 -14.58 -13.15
C ARG A 130 8.70 -15.06 -14.47
N ARG A 131 8.66 -16.37 -14.74
CA ARG A 131 9.16 -16.97 -15.99
C ARG A 131 8.12 -17.01 -17.10
N HIS A 132 6.83 -16.88 -16.78
CA HIS A 132 5.72 -17.03 -17.72
C HIS A 132 4.91 -15.72 -17.81
N ARG A 133 5.30 -14.84 -18.74
CA ARG A 133 4.67 -13.51 -18.89
C ARG A 133 3.18 -13.58 -19.22
N ILE A 134 2.79 -14.53 -20.07
CA ILE A 134 1.38 -14.76 -20.41
C ILE A 134 0.58 -15.12 -19.14
N ALA A 135 1.17 -15.91 -18.23
CA ALA A 135 0.52 -16.23 -16.95
C ALA A 135 0.35 -14.98 -16.08
N GLN A 136 1.35 -14.09 -16.01
CA GLN A 136 1.23 -12.82 -15.28
C GLN A 136 0.11 -11.94 -15.86
N MET A 137 0.01 -11.83 -17.18
CA MET A 137 -1.06 -11.06 -17.83
C MET A 137 -2.44 -11.66 -17.57
N VAL A 138 -2.59 -12.99 -17.63
CA VAL A 138 -3.85 -13.67 -17.33
C VAL A 138 -4.25 -13.51 -15.85
N ILE A 139 -3.29 -13.61 -14.93
CA ILE A 139 -3.52 -13.39 -13.50
C ILE A 139 -3.99 -11.95 -13.26
N LEU A 140 -3.30 -10.97 -13.85
CA LEU A 140 -3.65 -9.56 -13.74
C LEU A 140 -5.07 -9.29 -14.27
N ALA A 141 -5.42 -9.86 -15.43
CA ALA A 141 -6.76 -9.74 -16.01
C ALA A 141 -7.84 -10.33 -15.09
N ARG A 142 -7.59 -11.52 -14.52
CA ARG A 142 -8.53 -12.19 -13.61
C ARG A 142 -8.72 -11.41 -12.31
N VAL A 143 -7.64 -10.90 -11.74
CA VAL A 143 -7.69 -10.09 -10.51
C VAL A 143 -8.42 -8.78 -10.77
N SER A 144 -8.12 -8.10 -11.88
CA SER A 144 -8.85 -6.90 -12.29
C SER A 144 -10.35 -7.15 -12.46
N LEU A 145 -10.72 -8.23 -13.15
CA LEU A 145 -12.13 -8.61 -13.31
C LEU A 145 -12.79 -8.89 -11.97
N PHE A 146 -12.12 -9.61 -11.07
CA PHE A 146 -12.63 -9.87 -9.73
C PHE A 146 -12.88 -8.57 -8.97
N VAL A 147 -11.91 -7.64 -8.98
CA VAL A 147 -12.04 -6.32 -8.34
C VAL A 147 -13.21 -5.53 -8.93
N TYR A 148 -13.37 -5.53 -10.26
CA TYR A 148 -14.50 -4.88 -10.92
C TYR A 148 -15.85 -5.46 -10.49
N LEU A 149 -15.95 -6.78 -10.35
CA LEU A 149 -17.20 -7.44 -9.94
C LEU A 149 -17.54 -7.19 -8.47
N THR A 150 -16.53 -7.02 -7.59
CA THR A 150 -16.75 -6.75 -6.17
C THR A 150 -16.95 -5.27 -5.86
N ASP A 151 -16.23 -4.39 -6.54
CA ASP A 151 -16.29 -2.94 -6.36
C ASP A 151 -16.01 -2.21 -7.69
N PRO A 152 -17.04 -2.01 -8.53
CA PRO A 152 -16.91 -1.31 -9.81
C PRO A 152 -16.52 0.17 -9.66
N MET A 153 -16.73 0.77 -8.48
CA MET A 153 -16.41 2.18 -8.21
C MET A 153 -14.95 2.38 -7.84
N SER A 154 -14.25 1.31 -7.44
CA SER A 154 -12.82 1.37 -7.23
C SER A 154 -12.07 1.70 -8.53
N VAL A 155 -11.01 2.49 -8.44
CA VAL A 155 -10.08 2.70 -9.58
C VAL A 155 -9.18 1.48 -9.80
N GLN A 156 -9.13 0.56 -8.83
CA GLN A 156 -8.18 -0.57 -8.83
C GLN A 156 -8.36 -1.53 -10.01
N TRP A 157 -9.59 -1.78 -10.48
CA TRP A 157 -9.79 -2.68 -11.62
C TRP A 157 -9.08 -2.17 -12.89
N MET A 158 -8.80 -0.87 -13.00
CA MET A 158 -8.07 -0.29 -14.14
C MET A 158 -6.64 -0.80 -14.24
N MET A 159 -6.12 -1.54 -13.25
CA MET A 159 -4.87 -2.29 -13.34
C MET A 159 -4.76 -3.20 -14.57
N VAL A 160 -5.89 -3.60 -15.19
CA VAL A 160 -5.91 -4.35 -16.46
C VAL A 160 -5.15 -3.64 -17.58
N PHE A 161 -5.13 -2.30 -17.59
CA PHE A 161 -4.42 -1.55 -18.64
C PHE A 161 -2.90 -1.75 -18.58
N ALA A 162 -2.35 -2.22 -17.46
CA ALA A 162 -0.94 -2.58 -17.36
C ALA A 162 -0.56 -3.80 -18.23
N ILE A 163 -1.54 -4.57 -18.73
CA ILE A 163 -1.29 -5.64 -19.71
C ILE A 163 -0.65 -5.09 -20.99
N ILE A 164 -1.02 -3.88 -21.42
CA ILE A 164 -0.50 -3.26 -22.65
C ILE A 164 1.03 -3.10 -22.57
N PRO A 165 1.61 -2.37 -21.60
CA PRO A 165 3.06 -2.27 -21.47
C PRO A 165 3.72 -3.62 -21.12
N MET A 166 3.04 -4.52 -20.39
CA MET A 166 3.58 -5.86 -20.11
C MET A 166 3.73 -6.70 -21.38
N TYR A 167 2.83 -6.56 -22.36
CA TYR A 167 2.90 -7.26 -23.63
C TYR A 167 4.09 -6.80 -24.48
N PHE A 168 4.36 -5.50 -24.52
CA PHE A 168 5.49 -4.91 -25.26
C PHE A 168 6.83 -5.00 -24.52
N TYR A 169 6.85 -5.49 -23.28
CA TYR A 169 8.07 -5.61 -22.50
C TYR A 169 9.02 -6.64 -23.13
N ASN A 170 10.25 -6.22 -23.45
CA ASN A 170 11.26 -7.07 -24.10
C ASN A 170 11.95 -8.04 -23.12
N GLY A 171 11.88 -7.82 -21.81
CA GLY A 171 12.51 -8.67 -20.80
C GLY A 171 13.82 -8.17 -20.25
N GLU A 172 14.37 -7.12 -20.85
CA GLU A 172 15.61 -6.52 -20.41
C GLU A 172 15.33 -5.49 -19.33
N LYS A 173 16.24 -5.40 -18.37
CA LYS A 173 16.17 -4.37 -17.34
C LYS A 173 16.39 -3.01 -18.02
N GLY A 174 15.38 -2.13 -17.92
CA GLY A 174 15.50 -0.76 -18.40
C GLY A 174 16.61 0.05 -17.71
N ARG A 175 16.87 1.26 -18.22
CA ARG A 175 17.84 2.19 -17.61
C ARG A 175 17.45 2.45 -16.15
N GLY A 176 18.41 2.32 -15.24
CA GLY A 176 18.20 2.45 -13.79
C GLY A 176 17.93 3.89 -13.34
N MET A 177 16.76 4.43 -13.66
CA MET A 177 16.37 5.81 -13.33
C MET A 177 15.77 5.93 -11.92
N LYS A 178 16.51 5.49 -10.90
CA LYS A 178 16.04 5.50 -9.50
C LYS A 178 15.60 6.90 -9.06
N LEU A 179 16.40 7.92 -9.36
CA LEU A 179 16.13 9.30 -8.97
C LEU A 179 14.83 9.84 -9.59
N PHE A 180 14.57 9.48 -10.86
CA PHE A 180 13.31 9.86 -11.53
C PHE A 180 12.11 9.28 -10.78
N PHE A 181 12.16 8.02 -10.37
CA PHE A 181 11.06 7.38 -9.63
C PHE A 181 10.79 8.09 -8.29
N TYR A 182 11.84 8.37 -7.50
CA TYR A 182 11.70 9.03 -6.20
C TYR A 182 11.22 10.48 -6.29
N ILE A 183 11.53 11.19 -7.38
CA ILE A 183 11.02 12.55 -7.61
C ILE A 183 9.61 12.52 -8.21
N PHE A 184 9.35 11.61 -9.15
CA PHE A 184 8.07 11.50 -9.82
C PHE A 184 6.94 11.14 -8.84
N TYR A 185 7.20 10.26 -7.87
CA TYR A 185 6.19 9.84 -6.89
C TYR A 185 5.54 10.99 -6.09
N PRO A 186 6.29 11.91 -5.45
CA PRO A 186 5.66 13.08 -4.85
C PRO A 186 5.12 14.06 -5.90
N VAL A 187 5.84 14.30 -7.00
CA VAL A 187 5.49 15.34 -7.97
C VAL A 187 4.16 15.08 -8.67
N HIS A 188 3.85 13.85 -9.08
CA HIS A 188 2.61 13.59 -9.82
C HIS A 188 1.35 13.83 -8.97
N ILE A 189 1.40 13.57 -7.66
CA ILE A 189 0.28 13.86 -6.75
C ILE A 189 0.10 15.37 -6.57
N TYR A 190 1.19 16.13 -6.40
CA TYR A 190 1.11 17.60 -6.40
C TYR A 190 0.57 18.13 -7.72
N LEU A 191 0.97 17.55 -8.85
CA LEU A 191 0.49 17.94 -10.16
C LEU A 191 -1.01 17.66 -10.33
N LEU A 192 -1.47 16.48 -9.92
CA LEU A 192 -2.90 16.16 -9.91
C LEU A 192 -3.69 17.09 -8.98
N TYR A 193 -3.14 17.43 -7.81
CA TYR A 193 -3.74 18.39 -6.89
C TYR A 193 -3.86 19.79 -7.51
N ILE A 194 -2.78 20.30 -8.13
CA ILE A 194 -2.78 21.59 -8.81
C ILE A 194 -3.80 21.58 -9.95
N LEU A 195 -3.83 20.51 -10.76
CA LEU A 195 -4.82 20.34 -11.82
C LEU A 195 -6.24 20.29 -11.28
N ALA A 196 -6.50 19.55 -10.20
CA ALA A 196 -7.80 19.51 -9.55
C ALA A 196 -8.21 20.87 -8.97
N SER A 197 -7.26 21.67 -8.49
CA SER A 197 -7.50 23.03 -8.01
C SER A 197 -7.69 24.07 -9.13
N LEU A 198 -7.23 23.77 -10.35
CA LEU A 198 -7.37 24.64 -11.53
C LEU A 198 -8.61 24.28 -12.35
N LEU A 199 -8.95 22.99 -12.41
CA LEU A 199 -10.16 22.44 -13.05
C LEU A 199 -11.36 22.45 -12.09
N GLY A 200 -11.12 22.78 -10.82
CA GLY A 200 -12.12 22.99 -9.76
C GLY A 200 -12.49 24.45 -9.61
#